data_AF-A0A932MY95-F1
#
_entry.id   AF-A0A932MY95-F1
#
_cell.length_a   1.000
_cell.length_b   1.000
_cell.length_c   1.000
_cell.angle_alpha   90.00
_cell.angle_beta   90.00
_cell.angle_gamma   90.00
#
_symmetry.space_group_name_H-M   'P 1'
#
loop_
_entity.id
_entity.type
_entity.pdbx_description
1 polymer ?
#
loop_
_entity_poly.entity_id
_entity_poly.type
_entity_poly.pdbx_seq_one_letter_code
_entity_poly.pdbx_strand_id
1 'polypeptide(L)' 'ATLDKLVKDMMEPAFPTIGMDAPIEHAIDFLKKKDSAVLIEDNHKLVGILTRYDVIEYLAR' A
#
# COMPACT_ATOMS: atom_id res chain seq x y z
N ALA A 1 23.09 -6.21 -15.92
CA ALA A 1 22.83 -4.78 -16.14
C ALA A 1 21.73 -4.24 -15.22
N THR A 2 20.51 -4.79 -15.20
CA THR A 2 19.44 -4.30 -14.27
C THR A 2 19.74 -4.64 -12.81
N LEU A 3 20.32 -5.80 -12.54
CA LEU A 3 20.70 -6.25 -11.19
C LEU A 3 21.86 -5.45 -10.57
N ASP A 4 22.56 -4.64 -11.36
CA ASP A 4 23.72 -3.86 -10.92
C ASP A 4 23.34 -2.45 -10.44
N LYS A 5 22.07 -2.07 -10.55
CA LYS A 5 21.53 -0.76 -10.11
C LYS A 5 21.05 -0.83 -8.66
N LEU A 6 21.11 0.30 -7.96
CA LEU A 6 20.56 0.37 -6.60
C LEU A 6 19.03 0.37 -6.66
N VAL A 7 18.38 -0.27 -5.68
CA VAL A 7 16.91 -0.29 -5.57
C VAL A 7 16.33 1.12 -5.61
N LYS A 8 16.97 2.08 -4.91
CA LYS A 8 16.55 3.49 -4.88
C LYS A 8 16.54 4.18 -6.26
N ASP A 9 17.31 3.66 -7.22
CA ASP A 9 17.39 4.20 -8.58
C ASP A 9 16.27 3.63 -9.49
N MET A 10 15.57 2.60 -9.02
CA MET A 10 14.50 1.90 -9.74
C MET A 10 13.14 1.96 -9.05
N MET A 11 13.11 2.23 -7.74
CA MET A 11 11.87 2.33 -6.98
C MET A 11 11.05 3.53 -7.45
N GLU A 12 9.73 3.34 -7.49
CA GLU A 12 8.77 4.41 -7.70
C GLU A 12 8.53 5.19 -6.39
N PRO A 13 7.85 6.35 -6.44
CA PRO A 13 7.40 7.03 -5.24
C PRO A 13 6.65 6.10 -4.29
N ALA A 14 6.80 6.33 -2.99
CA ALA A 14 6.13 5.54 -1.98
C ALA A 14 4.61 5.57 -2.15
N PHE A 15 3.96 4.44 -1.88
CA PHE A 15 2.51 4.36 -1.83
C PHE A 15 1.93 5.27 -0.74
N PRO A 16 0.65 5.68 -0.87
CA PRO A 16 -0.07 6.34 0.22
C PRO A 16 0.01 5.53 1.51
N THR A 17 0.15 6.21 2.64
CA THR A 17 0.21 5.59 3.97
C THR A 17 -1.00 6.03 4.80
N ILE A 18 -1.62 5.09 5.50
CA ILE A 18 -2.71 5.36 6.45
C ILE A 18 -2.40 4.71 7.81
N GLY A 19 -3.00 5.23 8.88
CA GLY A 19 -2.89 4.64 10.21
C GLY A 19 -3.68 3.34 10.32
N MET A 20 -3.23 2.42 11.19
CA MET A 20 -3.87 1.12 11.45
C MET A 20 -5.33 1.24 11.91
N ASP A 21 -5.67 2.32 12.62
CA ASP A 21 -7.01 2.60 13.11
C ASP A 21 -7.85 3.44 12.11
N ALA A 22 -7.32 3.75 10.93
CA ALA A 22 -8.05 4.52 9.93
C ALA A 22 -9.22 3.70 9.36
N PRO A 23 -10.37 4.35 9.04
CA PRO A 23 -11.47 3.69 8.35
C PRO A 23 -11.01 3.09 7.02
N ILE A 24 -11.50 1.88 6.71
CA ILE A 24 -11.13 1.12 5.51
C ILE A 24 -11.46 1.89 4.21
N GLU A 25 -12.47 2.76 4.26
CA GLU A 25 -12.89 3.62 3.16
C GLU A 25 -11.75 4.52 2.68
N HIS A 26 -10.89 4.99 3.58
CA HIS A 26 -9.71 5.79 3.20
C HIS A 26 -8.74 4.97 2.35
N ALA A 27 -8.50 3.72 2.71
CA ALA A 27 -7.68 2.81 1.92
C ALA A 27 -8.32 2.56 0.54
N ILE A 28 -9.62 2.32 0.52
CA ILE A 28 -10.40 2.09 -0.70
C ILE A 28 -10.33 3.30 -1.64
N ASP A 29 -10.35 4.53 -1.13
CA ASP A 29 -10.26 5.74 -1.97
C ASP A 29 -8.90 5.89 -2.66
N PHE A 30 -7.81 5.46 -2.02
CA PHE A 30 -6.51 5.33 -2.69
C PHE A 30 -6.51 4.16 -3.69
N LEU A 31 -7.02 3.00 -3.29
CA LEU A 31 -7.08 1.80 -4.13
C LEU A 31 -8.10 1.91 -5.29
N LYS A 32 -8.99 2.91 -5.33
CA LYS A 32 -9.83 3.22 -6.50
C LYS A 32 -9.09 4.10 -7.50
N LYS A 33 -8.09 4.85 -7.05
CA LYS A 33 -7.21 5.66 -7.90
C LYS A 33 -6.14 4.77 -8.54
N LYS A 34 -5.13 5.39 -9.14
CA LYS A 34 -4.05 4.67 -9.82
C LYS A 34 -3.16 3.87 -8.86
N ASP A 35 -3.19 4.16 -7.56
CA ASP A 35 -2.36 3.46 -6.57
C ASP A 35 -2.73 1.98 -6.50
N SER A 36 -1.73 1.10 -6.60
CA SER A 36 -1.92 -0.36 -6.54
C SER A 36 -1.96 -0.91 -5.12
N ALA A 37 -1.47 -0.15 -4.15
CA ALA A 37 -1.40 -0.54 -2.76
C ALA A 37 -1.45 0.69 -1.83
N VAL A 38 -1.73 0.43 -0.56
CA VAL A 38 -1.68 1.40 0.55
C VAL A 38 -0.82 0.81 1.66
N LEU A 39 0.07 1.61 2.22
CA LEU A 39 0.91 1.26 3.37
C LEU A 39 0.16 1.49 4.67
N ILE A 40 0.34 0.59 5.64
CA ILE A 40 -0.31 0.66 6.95
C ILE A 40 0.73 0.99 8.02
N GLU A 41 0.51 2.06 8.76
CA GLU A 41 1.37 2.53 9.85
C GLU A 41 0.69 2.35 11.22
N ASP A 42 1.45 1.88 12.21
CA ASP A 42 1.07 1.91 13.62
C ASP A 42 2.21 2.55 14.41
N ASN A 43 1.91 3.61 15.17
CA ASN A 43 2.89 4.34 15.99
C ASN A 43 4.19 4.71 15.24
N HIS A 44 4.08 5.30 14.03
CA HIS A 44 5.23 5.67 13.16
C HIS A 44 6.07 4.50 12.64
N LYS A 45 5.56 3.28 12.76
CA LYS A 45 6.16 2.09 12.20
C LYS A 45 5.30 1.56 11.06
N LEU A 46 5.92 1.34 9.91
CA LEU A 46 5.27 0.61 8.82
C LEU A 46 5.04 -0.84 9.25
N VAL A 47 3.77 -1.25 9.37
CA VAL A 47 3.36 -2.58 9.85
C VAL A 47 2.76 -3.46 8.77
N GLY A 48 2.35 -2.89 7.63
CA GLY A 48 1.73 -3.69 6.58
C GLY A 48 1.51 -2.96 5.27
N ILE A 49 0.90 -3.70 4.35
CA ILE A 49 0.47 -3.25 3.02
C ILE A 49 -0.91 -3.84 2.75
N LEU A 50 -1.80 -3.05 2.17
CA LEU A 50 -3.12 -3.47 1.71
C LEU A 50 -3.23 -3.25 0.20
N THR A 51 -3.67 -4.26 -0.52
CA THR A 51 -3.87 -4.22 -1.97
C THR A 51 -5.34 -4.38 -2.34
N ARG A 52 -5.66 -4.10 -3.61
CA ARG A 52 -7.01 -4.37 -4.15
C ARG A 52 -7.41 -5.83 -4.02
N TYR A 53 -6.45 -6.75 -4.15
CA TYR A 53 -6.72 -8.19 -4.06
C TYR A 53 -7.19 -8.58 -2.65
N ASP A 54 -6.52 -8.07 -1.61
CA ASP A 54 -6.87 -8.37 -0.21
C ASP A 54 -8.31 -7.95 0.11
N VAL A 55 -8.73 -6.77 -0.37
CA VAL A 55 -10.11 -6.27 -0.19
C VAL A 55 -11.12 -7.17 -0.91
N ILE A 56 -10.84 -7.56 -2.16
CA ILE A 56 -11.73 -8.44 -2.93
C ILE A 56 -11.82 -9.82 -2.27
N GLU A 57 -10.68 -10.39 -1.87
CA GLU A 57 -10.63 -11.69 -1.19
C GLU A 57 -11.43 -11.66 0.12
N TYR A 58 -11.33 -10.59 0.90
CA TYR A 58 -12.10 -10.43 2.13
C TYR A 58 -13.61 -10.36 1.87
N LEU A 59 -14.04 -9.66 0.82
CA LEU A 59 -15.46 -9.51 0.46
C LEU A 59 -16.07 -10.76 -0.20
N ALA A 60 -15.24 -11.60 -0.83
CA ALA A 60 -15.67 -12.83 -1.49
C ALA A 60 -15.84 -14.01 -0.54
N ARG A 61 -15.53 -13.84 0.75
CA ARG A 61 -15.73 -14.84 1.81
C ARG A 61 -17.19 -14.96 2.22
#